data_AF-A0A370FNE3-F1
#
_entry.id   AF-A0A370FNE3-F1
#
_cell.length_a   1.000
_cell.length_b   1.000
_cell.length_c   1.000
_cell.angle_alpha   90.00
_cell.angle_beta   90.00
_cell.angle_gamma   90.00
#
_symmetry.space_group_name_H-M   'P 1'
#
loop_
_entity.id
_entity.type
_entity.pdbx_description
1 polymer ?
#
loop_
_entity_poly.entity_id
_entity_poly.type
_entity_poly.pdbx_seq_one_letter_code
_entity_poly.pdbx_strand_id
1 'polypeptide(L)'
;MGTDQARSWWDEYNDDILRARETGWGRYEPLLSRQMCELLADVDAAFATTGAATPGWPHPYKDGHAPDAAAYEKVTNPEKFLIVVARARAWTKVLLDRGWAREASQIDWALRPFDTGGADTVLEPAADGAVPLVLTTHTPVDNDHIVTVTVAAGDPAMRLASIPDCGCDACDRGSAELLRDMDRWVLSIVDGSLAVHLTANRYSVRASFANEGGTVQNVAEPTSFTAAPWPPNWVSRPV
;
A
#
# COMPACT_ATOMS: atom_id res chain seq x y z
N MET A 1 -27.81 8.00 -21.30
CA MET A 1 -26.39 7.66 -21.46
C MET A 1 -25.88 7.30 -20.09
N GLY A 2 -25.76 5.99 -19.82
CA GLY A 2 -25.24 5.53 -18.54
C GLY A 2 -23.79 6.00 -18.41
N THR A 3 -23.48 6.64 -17.29
CA THR A 3 -22.10 6.84 -16.86
C THR A 3 -21.49 5.45 -16.75
N ASP A 4 -20.55 5.13 -17.63
CA ASP A 4 -19.67 3.98 -17.44
C ASP A 4 -18.92 4.25 -16.14
N GLN A 5 -19.40 3.67 -15.04
CA GLN A 5 -18.77 3.83 -13.75
C GLN A 5 -17.41 3.19 -13.88
N ALA A 6 -16.35 4.02 -13.83
CA ALA A 6 -14.98 3.54 -13.90
C ALA A 6 -14.84 2.36 -12.93
N ARG A 7 -14.51 1.19 -13.49
CA ARG A 7 -14.46 -0.04 -12.72
C ARG A 7 -13.37 0.07 -11.67
N SER A 8 -13.64 -0.49 -10.50
CA SER A 8 -12.64 -0.55 -9.44
C SER A 8 -11.50 -1.50 -9.84
N TRP A 9 -10.30 -1.26 -9.31
CA TRP A 9 -9.16 -2.10 -9.63
C TRP A 9 -9.33 -3.54 -9.13
N TRP A 10 -10.09 -3.76 -8.04
CA TRP A 10 -10.33 -5.08 -7.50
C TRP A 10 -11.34 -5.88 -8.33
N ASP A 11 -12.30 -5.21 -8.96
CA ASP A 11 -13.18 -5.85 -9.94
C ASP A 11 -12.40 -6.23 -11.20
N GLU A 12 -11.52 -5.34 -11.69
CA GLU A 12 -10.61 -5.64 -12.79
C GLU A 12 -9.69 -6.83 -12.48
N TYR A 13 -9.09 -6.83 -11.28
CA TYR A 13 -8.22 -7.92 -10.81
C TYR A 13 -8.92 -9.29 -10.84
N ASN A 14 -10.15 -9.36 -10.31
CA ASN A 14 -10.90 -10.61 -10.30
C ASN A 14 -11.27 -11.06 -11.72
N ASP A 15 -11.70 -10.14 -12.58
CA ASP A 15 -12.01 -10.44 -13.97
C ASP A 15 -10.80 -10.93 -14.76
N ASP A 16 -9.64 -10.33 -14.54
CA ASP A 16 -8.40 -10.72 -15.22
C ASP A 16 -7.97 -12.14 -14.82
N ILE A 17 -8.14 -12.52 -13.55
CA ILE A 17 -7.90 -13.90 -13.10
C ILE A 17 -8.90 -14.86 -13.73
N LEU A 18 -10.19 -14.51 -13.76
CA LEU A 18 -11.22 -15.35 -14.38
C LEU A 18 -10.92 -15.55 -15.87
N ARG A 19 -10.55 -14.50 -16.58
CA ARG A 19 -10.14 -14.56 -17.99
C ARG A 19 -8.88 -15.39 -18.19
N ALA A 20 -7.88 -15.24 -17.32
CA ALA A 20 -6.66 -16.05 -17.37
C ALA A 20 -7.00 -17.55 -17.24
N ARG A 21 -7.91 -17.91 -16.33
CA ARG A 21 -8.36 -19.29 -16.12
C ARG A 21 -9.04 -19.90 -17.34
N GLU A 22 -9.81 -19.12 -18.09
CA GLU A 22 -10.40 -19.56 -19.36
C GLU A 22 -9.32 -19.96 -20.38
N THR A 23 -8.19 -19.27 -20.37
CA THR A 23 -7.03 -19.58 -21.24
C THR A 23 -6.09 -20.66 -20.68
N GLY A 24 -6.42 -21.23 -19.52
CA GLY A 24 -5.62 -22.26 -18.84
C GLY A 24 -4.48 -21.72 -17.95
N TRP A 25 -4.28 -20.41 -17.91
CA TRP A 25 -3.32 -19.71 -17.03
C TRP A 25 -3.99 -19.32 -15.70
N GLY A 26 -3.24 -18.97 -14.64
CA GLY A 26 -3.82 -18.42 -13.41
C GLY A 26 -4.69 -19.35 -12.56
N ARG A 27 -4.61 -20.69 -12.75
CA ARG A 27 -5.40 -21.67 -11.99
C ARG A 27 -5.21 -21.61 -10.47
N TYR A 28 -4.04 -21.14 -10.03
CA TYR A 28 -3.68 -21.07 -8.62
C TYR A 28 -3.78 -19.65 -8.04
N GLU A 29 -4.04 -18.64 -8.88
CA GLU A 29 -4.15 -17.26 -8.40
C GLU A 29 -5.50 -17.06 -7.68
N PRO A 30 -5.51 -16.67 -6.40
CA PRO A 30 -6.74 -16.49 -5.64
C PRO A 30 -7.47 -15.21 -6.08
N LEU A 31 -8.80 -15.31 -6.15
CA LEU A 31 -9.67 -14.13 -6.29
C LEU A 31 -9.68 -13.36 -4.97
N LEU A 32 -9.94 -12.05 -5.06
CA LEU A 32 -10.38 -11.26 -3.92
C LEU A 32 -11.75 -11.77 -3.48
N SER A 33 -11.88 -12.10 -2.19
CA SER A 33 -13.16 -12.49 -1.62
C SER A 33 -14.15 -11.32 -1.66
N ARG A 34 -15.45 -11.62 -1.57
CA ARG A 34 -16.48 -10.59 -1.45
C ARG A 34 -16.19 -9.63 -0.29
N GLN A 35 -15.75 -10.15 0.85
CA GLN A 35 -15.45 -9.37 2.04
C GLN A 35 -14.25 -8.43 1.83
N MET A 36 -13.26 -8.84 1.02
CA MET A 36 -12.14 -7.98 0.63
C MET A 36 -12.58 -6.86 -0.31
N CYS A 37 -13.43 -7.17 -1.29
CA CYS A 37 -14.02 -6.15 -2.16
C CYS A 37 -14.89 -5.15 -1.36
N GLU A 38 -15.67 -5.62 -0.38
CA GLU A 38 -16.45 -4.76 0.52
C GLU A 38 -15.54 -3.87 1.38
N LEU A 39 -14.40 -4.37 1.86
CA LEU A 39 -13.40 -3.54 2.55
C LEU A 39 -12.85 -2.43 1.65
N LEU A 40 -12.44 -2.77 0.43
CA LEU A 40 -11.90 -1.79 -0.52
C LEU A 40 -12.95 -0.76 -0.94
N ALA A 41 -14.21 -1.17 -1.10
CA ALA A 41 -15.33 -0.27 -1.35
C ALA A 41 -15.57 0.72 -0.19
N ASP A 42 -15.47 0.26 1.07
CA ASP A 42 -15.56 1.14 2.23
C ASP A 42 -14.40 2.15 2.29
N VAL A 43 -13.19 1.72 1.92
CA VAL A 43 -12.03 2.63 1.81
C VAL A 43 -12.25 3.65 0.71
N ASP A 44 -12.79 3.26 -0.45
CA ASP A 44 -13.17 4.19 -1.52
C ASP A 44 -14.23 5.19 -1.06
N ALA A 45 -15.24 4.75 -0.31
CA ALA A 45 -16.27 5.63 0.25
C ALA A 45 -15.69 6.61 1.27
N ALA A 46 -14.78 6.16 2.15
CA ALA A 46 -14.07 7.04 3.08
C ALA A 46 -13.14 8.02 2.34
N PHE A 47 -12.48 7.54 1.27
CA PHE A 47 -11.58 8.33 0.44
C PHE A 47 -12.30 9.45 -0.32
N ALA A 48 -13.56 9.26 -0.71
CA ALA A 48 -14.37 10.34 -1.29
C ALA A 48 -14.47 11.56 -0.36
N THR A 49 -14.32 11.38 0.96
CA THR A 49 -14.28 12.47 1.94
C THR A 49 -12.84 12.93 2.21
N THR A 50 -11.92 12.01 2.53
CA THR A 50 -10.55 12.39 2.91
C THR A 50 -9.75 12.98 1.74
N GLY A 51 -10.04 12.53 0.52
CA GLY A 51 -9.41 12.94 -0.73
C GLY A 51 -10.17 14.00 -1.52
N ALA A 52 -11.23 14.60 -0.95
CA ALA A 52 -12.06 15.59 -1.63
C ALA A 52 -11.26 16.80 -2.18
N ALA A 53 -10.11 17.11 -1.56
CA ALA A 53 -9.22 18.20 -1.97
C ALA A 53 -8.00 17.72 -2.79
N THR A 54 -7.91 16.43 -3.14
CA THR A 54 -6.78 15.83 -3.84
C THR A 54 -7.28 15.13 -5.12
N PRO A 55 -7.52 15.87 -6.20
CA PRO A 55 -8.06 15.29 -7.43
C PRO A 55 -7.09 14.25 -8.01
N GLY A 56 -7.64 13.15 -8.52
CA GLY A 56 -6.85 12.16 -9.25
C GLY A 56 -6.35 12.69 -10.59
N TRP A 57 -5.29 12.07 -11.11
CA TRP A 57 -4.73 12.38 -12.43
C TRP A 57 -4.46 11.09 -13.23
N PRO A 58 -4.58 11.15 -14.57
CA PRO A 58 -4.34 9.98 -15.41
C PRO A 58 -2.85 9.66 -15.50
N HIS A 59 -2.52 8.42 -15.86
CA HIS A 59 -1.14 8.05 -16.19
C HIS A 59 -0.67 8.85 -17.42
N PRO A 60 0.36 9.72 -17.29
CA PRO A 60 0.82 10.58 -18.39
C PRO A 60 1.33 9.81 -19.61
N TYR A 61 1.77 8.57 -19.42
CA TYR A 61 2.39 7.73 -20.44
C TYR A 61 1.52 6.56 -20.87
N LYS A 62 0.22 6.57 -20.57
CA LYS A 62 -0.70 5.44 -20.88
C LYS A 62 -0.70 5.05 -22.36
N ASP A 63 -0.45 6.02 -23.24
CA ASP A 63 -0.48 5.83 -24.70
C ASP A 63 0.87 5.33 -25.26
N GLY A 64 1.82 4.93 -24.38
CA GLY A 64 3.07 4.28 -24.75
C GLY A 64 4.23 5.23 -25.10
N HIS A 65 4.06 6.54 -24.89
CA HIS A 65 5.16 7.49 -25.04
C HIS A 65 6.16 7.30 -23.90
N ALA A 66 7.42 7.02 -24.23
CA ALA A 66 8.47 6.98 -23.22
C ALA A 66 8.77 8.40 -22.70
N PRO A 67 9.06 8.56 -21.39
CA PRO A 67 9.52 9.84 -20.85
C PRO A 67 10.83 10.26 -21.50
N ASP A 68 11.03 11.58 -21.65
CA ASP A 68 12.34 12.12 -22.04
C ASP A 68 13.32 12.12 -20.85
N ALA A 69 14.60 12.33 -21.13
CA ALA A 69 15.63 12.34 -20.09
C ALA A 69 15.41 13.45 -19.04
N ALA A 70 14.87 14.60 -19.44
CA ALA A 70 14.65 15.72 -18.54
C ALA A 70 13.52 15.44 -17.54
N ALA A 71 12.57 14.56 -17.86
CA ALA A 71 11.49 14.14 -16.96
C ALA A 71 12.00 13.32 -15.77
N TYR A 72 13.19 12.71 -15.86
CA TYR A 72 13.82 12.00 -14.72
C TYR A 72 14.40 12.96 -13.67
N GLU A 73 14.62 14.23 -14.03
CA GLU A 73 15.27 15.23 -13.19
C GLU A 73 14.29 16.29 -12.66
N LYS A 74 12.99 16.11 -12.91
CA LYS A 74 11.95 17.12 -12.63
C LYS A 74 10.80 16.53 -11.84
N VAL A 75 10.23 17.39 -11.00
CA VAL A 75 8.98 17.17 -10.27
C VAL A 75 8.10 18.38 -10.52
N THR A 76 7.18 18.30 -11.48
CA THR A 76 6.44 19.50 -11.93
C THR A 76 5.35 19.93 -10.95
N ASN A 77 4.66 18.99 -10.30
CA ASN A 77 3.54 19.26 -9.38
C ASN A 77 3.63 18.35 -8.13
N PRO A 78 4.57 18.60 -7.19
CA PRO A 78 4.80 17.74 -6.04
C PRO A 78 3.57 17.59 -5.11
N GLU A 79 2.71 18.61 -5.05
CA GLU A 79 1.51 18.63 -4.21
C GLU A 79 0.45 17.60 -4.64
N LYS A 80 0.48 17.11 -5.88
CA LYS A 80 -0.45 16.06 -6.34
C LYS A 80 -0.35 14.80 -5.48
N PHE A 81 0.84 14.52 -4.94
CA PHE A 81 1.09 13.34 -4.12
C PHE A 81 0.41 13.39 -2.73
N LEU A 82 -0.19 14.52 -2.32
CA LEU A 82 -1.06 14.58 -1.14
C LEU A 82 -2.23 13.58 -1.20
N ILE A 83 -2.59 13.11 -2.40
CA ILE A 83 -3.61 12.08 -2.58
C ILE A 83 -3.28 10.77 -1.83
N VAL A 84 -1.99 10.41 -1.69
CA VAL A 84 -1.59 9.19 -1.00
C VAL A 84 -1.79 9.32 0.52
N VAL A 85 -1.59 10.52 1.07
CA VAL A 85 -1.90 10.84 2.47
C VAL A 85 -3.40 10.76 2.71
N ALA A 86 -4.21 11.28 1.79
CA ALA A 86 -5.65 11.17 1.87
C ALA A 86 -6.13 9.71 1.84
N ARG A 87 -5.49 8.85 1.04
CA ARG A 87 -5.79 7.40 1.01
C ARG A 87 -5.37 6.68 2.28
N ALA A 88 -4.18 7.00 2.82
CA ALA A 88 -3.72 6.48 4.11
C ALA A 88 -4.72 6.80 5.23
N ARG A 89 -5.23 8.04 5.26
CA ARG A 89 -6.28 8.47 6.21
C ARG A 89 -7.60 7.70 6.02
N ALA A 90 -7.98 7.39 4.78
CA ALA A 90 -9.18 6.59 4.51
C ALA A 90 -9.04 5.17 5.07
N TRP A 91 -7.89 4.53 4.86
CA TRP A 91 -7.55 3.23 5.44
C TRP A 91 -7.59 3.27 6.97
N THR A 92 -6.90 4.23 7.60
CA THR A 92 -6.92 4.42 9.05
C THR A 92 -8.35 4.53 9.57
N LYS A 93 -9.17 5.40 8.96
CA LYS A 93 -10.57 5.59 9.36
C LYS A 93 -11.36 4.28 9.29
N VAL A 94 -11.30 3.56 8.17
CA VAL A 94 -12.09 2.34 7.97
C VAL A 94 -11.69 1.23 8.95
N LEU A 95 -10.39 1.05 9.18
CA LEU A 95 -9.89 0.02 10.09
C LEU A 95 -10.26 0.31 11.56
N LEU A 96 -10.23 1.59 11.96
CA LEU A 96 -10.69 2.04 13.28
C LEU A 96 -12.22 1.91 13.43
N ASP A 97 -12.99 2.38 12.45
CA ASP A 97 -14.47 2.34 12.47
C ASP A 97 -15.01 0.90 12.51
N ARG A 98 -14.31 -0.04 11.86
CA ARG A 98 -14.62 -1.49 11.91
C ARG A 98 -14.22 -2.15 13.23
N GLY A 99 -13.52 -1.44 14.12
CA GLY A 99 -13.02 -1.96 15.39
C GLY A 99 -11.93 -3.03 15.22
N TRP A 100 -11.27 -3.08 14.06
CA TRP A 100 -10.22 -4.06 13.78
C TRP A 100 -8.85 -3.64 14.32
N ALA A 101 -8.69 -2.36 14.63
CA ALA A 101 -7.52 -1.83 15.30
C ALA A 101 -7.87 -0.69 16.26
N ARG A 102 -6.87 -0.34 17.06
CA ARG A 102 -6.82 0.90 17.84
C ARG A 102 -5.53 1.65 17.52
N GLU A 103 -5.53 2.96 17.71
CA GLU A 103 -4.29 3.74 17.64
C GLU A 103 -3.35 3.34 18.79
N ALA A 104 -2.06 3.26 18.48
CA ALA A 104 -0.98 3.10 19.45
C ALA A 104 -0.03 4.30 19.39
N SER A 105 0.66 4.56 20.51
CA SER A 105 1.49 5.76 20.65
C SER A 105 2.89 5.62 20.04
N GLN A 106 3.41 4.40 19.94
CA GLN A 106 4.75 4.12 19.46
C GLN A 106 4.84 2.69 18.98
N ILE A 107 5.88 2.41 18.18
CA ILE A 107 6.25 1.09 17.70
C ILE A 107 7.78 1.00 17.68
N ASP A 108 8.31 -0.17 18.01
CA ASP A 108 9.73 -0.45 17.79
C ASP A 108 9.97 -0.72 16.32
N TRP A 109 11.14 -0.35 15.81
CA TRP A 109 11.48 -0.46 14.39
C TRP A 109 12.60 -1.46 14.19
N ALA A 110 12.34 -2.51 13.41
CA ALA A 110 13.34 -3.44 12.90
C ALA A 110 14.13 -2.81 11.73
N LEU A 111 13.39 -2.16 10.83
CA LEU A 111 13.93 -1.43 9.68
C LEU A 111 13.08 -0.18 9.41
N ARG A 112 13.69 0.98 9.62
CA ARG A 112 13.04 2.29 9.50
C ARG A 112 12.75 2.68 8.04
N PRO A 113 11.87 3.67 7.82
CA PRO A 113 11.73 4.32 6.52
C PRO A 113 13.06 4.88 5.99
N PHE A 114 13.20 4.96 4.65
CA PHE A 114 14.35 5.67 4.04
C PHE A 114 14.25 7.17 4.31
N ASP A 115 13.05 7.71 4.14
CA ASP A 115 12.77 9.12 4.39
C ASP A 115 12.83 9.39 5.89
N THR A 116 13.68 10.34 6.30
CA THR A 116 13.80 10.75 7.70
C THR A 116 12.69 11.72 8.08
N GLY A 117 12.17 11.59 9.31
CA GLY A 117 11.09 12.44 9.79
C GLY A 117 9.73 12.01 9.24
N GLY A 118 8.66 12.67 9.72
CA GLY A 118 7.29 12.29 9.41
C GLY A 118 6.47 12.03 10.67
N ALA A 119 5.18 11.80 10.46
CA ALA A 119 4.24 11.45 11.53
C ALA A 119 3.76 10.01 11.35
N ASP A 120 4.04 9.17 12.34
CA ASP A 120 3.59 7.79 12.37
C ASP A 120 2.11 7.73 12.79
N THR A 121 1.31 7.00 12.01
CA THR A 121 0.01 6.50 12.44
C THR A 121 0.16 5.00 12.67
N VAL A 122 0.21 4.59 13.94
CA VAL A 122 0.35 3.18 14.33
C VAL A 122 -1.02 2.60 14.66
N LEU A 123 -1.39 1.55 13.95
CA LEU A 123 -2.63 0.81 14.14
C LEU A 123 -2.30 -0.58 14.69
N GLU A 124 -2.64 -0.79 15.95
CA GLU A 124 -2.48 -2.06 16.63
C GLU A 124 -3.73 -2.91 16.43
N PRO A 125 -3.62 -4.11 15.83
CA PRO A 125 -4.78 -4.95 15.52
C PRO A 125 -5.40 -5.52 16.80
N ALA A 126 -6.71 -5.80 16.74
CA ALA A 126 -7.42 -6.46 17.82
C ALA A 126 -7.27 -7.99 17.82
N ALA A 127 -6.86 -8.59 16.69
CA ALA A 127 -6.80 -10.04 16.52
C ALA A 127 -5.43 -10.63 16.87
N ASP A 128 -5.44 -11.80 17.51
CA ASP A 128 -4.22 -12.54 17.84
C ASP A 128 -3.45 -12.96 16.58
N GLY A 129 -2.14 -12.74 16.60
CA GLY A 129 -1.24 -13.07 15.48
C GLY A 129 -1.31 -12.12 14.29
N ALA A 130 -2.28 -11.19 14.26
CA ALA A 130 -2.24 -10.06 13.35
C ALA A 130 -1.10 -9.12 13.80
N VAL A 131 -0.48 -8.45 12.83
CA VAL A 131 0.65 -7.55 13.10
C VAL A 131 0.24 -6.08 12.99
N PRO A 132 0.86 -5.17 13.76
CA PRO A 132 0.65 -3.73 13.60
C PRO A 132 0.87 -3.25 12.18
N LEU A 133 0.06 -2.27 11.77
CA LEU A 133 0.23 -1.50 10.55
C LEU A 133 0.72 -0.10 10.93
N VAL A 134 1.78 0.37 10.29
CA VAL A 134 2.29 1.73 10.46
C VAL A 134 2.20 2.45 9.12
N LEU A 135 1.55 3.61 9.14
CA LEU A 135 1.50 4.55 8.01
C LEU A 135 2.26 5.81 8.41
N THR A 136 3.48 5.98 7.91
CA THR A 136 4.29 7.17 8.17
C THR A 136 4.09 8.16 7.04
N THR A 137 3.53 9.34 7.36
CA THR A 137 3.44 10.45 6.40
C THR A 137 4.72 11.27 6.45
N HIS A 138 5.47 11.28 5.35
CA HIS A 138 6.67 12.09 5.19
C HIS A 138 6.31 13.40 4.49
N THR A 139 6.62 14.51 5.14
CA THR A 139 6.46 15.84 4.53
C THR A 139 7.79 16.26 3.93
N PRO A 140 7.82 16.80 2.70
CA PRO A 140 9.03 17.34 2.09
C PRO A 140 9.75 18.32 3.01
N VAL A 141 11.07 18.17 3.11
CA VAL A 141 11.93 19.14 3.83
C VAL A 141 12.41 20.27 2.91
N ASP A 142 12.25 20.12 1.59
CA ASP A 142 12.56 21.09 0.55
C ASP A 142 11.68 20.83 -0.70
N ASN A 143 11.91 21.59 -1.78
CA ASN A 143 11.13 21.48 -3.02
C ASN A 143 11.55 20.31 -3.93
N ASP A 144 12.65 19.63 -3.63
CA ASP A 144 13.15 18.49 -4.40
C ASP A 144 12.58 17.17 -3.89
N HIS A 145 12.00 17.17 -2.67
CA HIS A 145 11.31 16.03 -2.09
C HIS A 145 9.79 16.14 -2.28
N ILE A 146 9.15 14.99 -2.45
CA ILE A 146 7.70 14.88 -2.58
C ILE A 146 7.09 14.31 -1.30
N VAL A 147 5.78 14.50 -1.15
CA VAL A 147 5.03 13.83 -0.09
C VAL A 147 5.01 12.34 -0.38
N THR A 148 5.45 11.53 0.58
CA THR A 148 5.41 10.06 0.53
C THR A 148 4.68 9.52 1.76
N VAL A 149 4.09 8.34 1.60
CA VAL A 149 3.61 7.53 2.72
C VAL A 149 4.38 6.22 2.73
N THR A 150 5.08 5.96 3.84
CA THR A 150 5.64 4.64 4.09
C THR A 150 4.57 3.73 4.67
N VAL A 151 4.42 2.54 4.10
CA VAL A 151 3.65 1.43 4.67
C VAL A 151 4.64 0.46 5.33
N ALA A 152 4.42 0.16 6.60
CA ALA A 152 5.23 -0.78 7.38
C ALA A 152 4.34 -1.71 8.20
N ALA A 153 4.88 -2.87 8.59
CA ALA A 153 4.17 -3.82 9.44
C ALA A 153 5.12 -4.60 10.36
N GLY A 154 4.55 -5.18 11.41
CA GLY A 154 5.28 -6.00 12.38
C GLY A 154 5.46 -5.31 13.73
N ASP A 155 5.90 -6.11 14.69
CA ASP A 155 6.35 -5.67 16.00
C ASP A 155 7.60 -6.51 16.39
N PRO A 156 8.82 -6.01 16.17
CA PRO A 156 9.17 -4.67 15.67
C PRO A 156 8.82 -4.46 14.18
N ALA A 157 8.48 -3.23 13.82
CA ALA A 157 8.01 -2.85 12.48
C ALA A 157 9.13 -2.81 11.44
N MET A 158 8.83 -3.33 10.26
CA MET A 158 9.68 -3.24 9.08
C MET A 158 8.94 -2.48 7.99
N ARG A 159 9.59 -1.47 7.40
CA ARG A 159 9.10 -0.84 6.17
C ARG A 159 8.95 -1.86 5.05
N LEU A 160 7.79 -1.81 4.39
CA LEU A 160 7.45 -2.63 3.22
C LEU A 160 7.49 -1.82 1.93
N ALA A 161 6.94 -0.61 1.92
CA ALA A 161 6.86 0.24 0.74
C ALA A 161 6.95 1.73 1.08
N SER A 162 7.40 2.53 0.13
CA SER A 162 7.25 3.99 0.12
C SER A 162 6.39 4.36 -1.08
N ILE A 163 5.35 5.16 -0.87
CA ILE A 163 4.36 5.46 -1.91
C ILE A 163 4.20 6.98 -2.06
N PRO A 164 4.54 7.54 -3.23
CA PRO A 164 5.28 6.88 -4.31
C PRO A 164 6.73 6.52 -3.90
N ASP A 165 7.35 5.63 -4.65
CA ASP A 165 8.76 5.23 -4.51
C ASP A 165 9.71 6.15 -5.28
N CYS A 166 9.17 6.91 -6.24
CA CYS A 166 9.85 7.97 -6.97
C CYS A 166 8.89 9.12 -7.31
N GLY A 167 9.34 10.36 -7.15
CA GLY A 167 8.54 11.56 -7.43
C GLY A 167 8.75 12.20 -8.79
N CYS A 168 9.73 11.73 -9.57
CA CYS A 168 10.05 12.37 -10.85
C CYS A 168 8.92 12.18 -11.87
N ASP A 169 8.80 13.14 -12.78
CA ASP A 169 7.74 13.15 -13.79
C ASP A 169 7.81 11.89 -14.68
N ALA A 170 9.02 11.37 -14.96
CA ALA A 170 9.22 10.15 -15.74
C ALA A 170 8.67 8.88 -15.07
N CYS A 171 8.63 8.84 -13.74
CA CYS A 171 8.10 7.71 -12.96
C CYS A 171 6.59 7.83 -12.67
N ASP A 172 5.93 8.88 -13.17
CA ASP A 172 4.51 9.10 -12.93
C ASP A 172 3.64 8.03 -13.62
N ARG A 173 3.03 7.16 -12.80
CA ARG A 173 2.10 6.10 -13.22
C ARG A 173 0.62 6.50 -13.10
N GLY A 174 0.33 7.76 -12.78
CA GLY A 174 -1.03 8.24 -12.50
C GLY A 174 -1.46 7.92 -11.07
N SER A 175 -2.48 8.65 -10.58
CA SER A 175 -2.94 8.45 -9.20
C SER A 175 -3.55 7.08 -8.96
N ALA A 176 -4.24 6.51 -9.95
CA ALA A 176 -4.92 5.22 -9.81
C ALA A 176 -3.95 4.08 -9.44
N GLU A 177 -2.75 4.07 -10.04
CA GLU A 177 -1.71 3.08 -9.71
C GLU A 177 -1.13 3.31 -8.32
N LEU A 178 -0.92 4.55 -7.89
CA LEU A 178 -0.43 4.85 -6.54
C LEU A 178 -1.42 4.40 -5.45
N LEU A 179 -2.71 4.67 -5.67
CA LEU A 179 -3.77 4.25 -4.75
C LEU A 179 -3.89 2.72 -4.71
N ARG A 180 -3.81 2.06 -5.87
CA ARG A 180 -3.80 0.61 -6.01
C ARG A 180 -2.59 -0.02 -5.31
N ASP A 181 -1.40 0.56 -5.43
CA ASP A 181 -0.19 0.08 -4.76
C ASP A 181 -0.34 0.16 -3.22
N MET A 182 -0.90 1.26 -2.71
CA MET A 182 -1.20 1.39 -1.28
C MET A 182 -2.22 0.36 -0.82
N ASP A 183 -3.32 0.21 -1.56
CA ASP A 183 -4.38 -0.74 -1.22
C ASP A 183 -3.85 -2.17 -1.18
N ARG A 184 -2.99 -2.57 -2.12
CA ARG A 184 -2.38 -3.89 -2.16
C ARG A 184 -1.53 -4.18 -0.93
N TRP A 185 -0.68 -3.23 -0.54
CA TRP A 185 0.16 -3.40 0.66
C TRP A 185 -0.66 -3.44 1.94
N VAL A 186 -1.59 -2.50 2.11
CA VAL A 186 -2.44 -2.46 3.31
C VAL A 186 -3.34 -3.68 3.37
N LEU A 187 -3.92 -4.11 2.25
CA LEU A 187 -4.75 -5.31 2.18
C LEU A 187 -3.95 -6.57 2.51
N SER A 188 -2.72 -6.72 2.02
CA SER A 188 -1.88 -7.88 2.35
C SER A 188 -1.51 -7.98 3.83
N ILE A 189 -1.45 -6.85 4.54
CA ILE A 189 -1.26 -6.82 6.00
C ILE A 189 -2.56 -7.22 6.69
N VAL A 190 -3.67 -6.57 6.32
CA VAL A 190 -4.98 -6.72 6.97
C VAL A 190 -5.58 -8.10 6.74
N ASP A 191 -5.38 -8.68 5.56
CA ASP A 191 -5.86 -10.02 5.24
C ASP A 191 -4.91 -11.14 5.69
N GLY A 192 -3.76 -10.80 6.29
CA GLY A 192 -2.78 -11.75 6.77
C GLY A 192 -2.00 -12.47 5.66
N SER A 193 -2.03 -12.00 4.43
CA SER A 193 -1.21 -12.51 3.32
C SER A 193 0.14 -11.80 3.27
N LEU A 194 0.86 -11.80 4.39
CA LEU A 194 2.18 -11.20 4.51
C LEU A 194 3.12 -12.09 5.35
N ALA A 195 4.28 -12.42 4.80
CA ALA A 195 5.38 -13.04 5.52
C ALA A 195 6.68 -12.25 5.30
N VAL A 196 7.37 -11.98 6.40
CA VAL A 196 8.59 -11.18 6.43
C VAL A 196 9.71 -11.96 7.10
N HIS A 197 10.90 -11.88 6.52
CA HIS A 197 12.13 -12.38 7.11
C HIS A 197 13.24 -11.36 6.89
N LEU A 198 13.66 -10.70 7.97
CA LEU A 198 14.70 -9.69 8.02
C LEU A 198 15.88 -10.20 8.86
N THR A 199 17.06 -10.25 8.25
CA THR A 199 18.33 -10.47 8.94
C THR A 199 19.16 -9.18 8.96
N ALA A 200 20.32 -9.23 9.60
CA ALA A 200 21.23 -8.08 9.65
C ALA A 200 21.67 -7.53 8.28
N ASN A 201 21.57 -8.31 7.19
CA ASN A 201 22.05 -7.91 5.87
C ASN A 201 21.13 -8.28 4.69
N ARG A 202 20.01 -8.95 4.94
CA ARG A 202 19.05 -9.33 3.90
C ARG A 202 17.62 -9.25 4.38
N TYR A 203 16.71 -9.04 3.44
CA TYR A 203 15.29 -9.16 3.68
C TYR A 203 14.60 -9.99 2.60
N SER A 204 13.46 -10.58 2.96
CA SER A 204 12.53 -11.26 2.07
C SER A 204 11.12 -10.94 2.55
N VAL A 205 10.29 -10.41 1.66
CA VAL A 205 8.88 -10.11 1.86
C VAL A 205 8.09 -10.94 0.85
N ARG A 206 7.12 -11.70 1.34
CA ARG A 206 6.15 -12.40 0.51
C ARG A 206 4.77 -11.91 0.85
N ALA A 207 4.07 -11.41 -0.15
CA ALA A 207 2.70 -10.93 -0.03
C ALA A 207 1.86 -11.35 -1.24
N SER A 208 0.54 -11.35 -1.08
CA SER A 208 -0.38 -11.75 -2.17
C SER A 208 -0.25 -10.93 -3.44
N PHE A 209 0.23 -9.69 -3.36
CA PHE A 209 0.35 -8.80 -4.52
C PHE A 209 1.80 -8.40 -4.83
N ALA A 210 2.74 -8.74 -3.97
CA ALA A 210 4.13 -8.32 -4.10
C ALA A 210 5.07 -9.35 -3.46
N ASN A 211 6.18 -9.62 -4.13
CA ASN A 211 7.29 -10.37 -3.55
C ASN A 211 8.55 -9.54 -3.73
N GLU A 212 9.25 -9.29 -2.63
CA GLU A 212 10.45 -8.48 -2.63
C GLU A 212 11.54 -9.16 -1.82
N GLY A 213 12.79 -8.89 -2.17
CA GLY A 213 13.92 -9.36 -1.41
C GLY A 213 15.20 -8.74 -1.91
N GLY A 214 16.15 -8.56 -1.00
CA GLY A 214 17.37 -7.86 -1.32
C GLY A 214 18.35 -7.82 -0.16
N THR A 215 19.46 -7.14 -0.40
CA THR A 215 20.40 -6.77 0.65
C THR A 215 19.89 -5.52 1.38
N VAL A 216 20.12 -5.46 2.69
CA VAL A 216 19.73 -4.33 3.52
C VAL A 216 20.89 -3.93 4.43
N GLN A 217 20.89 -2.67 4.84
CA GLN A 217 21.79 -2.11 5.83
C GLN A 217 20.98 -1.34 6.87
N ASN A 218 21.61 -0.94 7.99
CA ASN A 218 20.97 -0.17 9.05
C ASN A 218 19.75 -0.86 9.69
N VAL A 219 19.80 -2.20 9.75
CA VAL A 219 18.84 -2.99 10.52
C VAL A 219 19.08 -2.73 12.00
N ALA A 220 18.05 -2.25 12.69
CA ALA A 220 18.13 -2.02 14.13
C ALA A 220 18.10 -3.36 14.88
N GLU A 221 17.19 -4.24 14.48
CA GLU A 221 17.13 -5.63 14.93
C GLU A 221 16.54 -6.56 13.86
N PRO A 222 17.04 -7.80 13.74
CA PRO A 222 16.42 -8.83 12.91
C PRO A 222 14.99 -9.15 13.37
N THR A 223 14.09 -9.44 12.43
CA THR A 223 12.72 -9.87 12.74
C THR A 223 12.21 -10.88 11.72
N SER A 224 11.29 -11.75 12.13
CA SER A 224 10.58 -12.64 11.21
C SER A 224 9.17 -12.88 11.72
N PHE A 225 8.18 -12.70 10.83
CA PHE A 225 6.78 -12.91 11.17
C PHE A 225 5.97 -13.33 9.95
N THR A 226 4.84 -13.99 10.21
CA THR A 226 3.75 -14.20 9.25
C THR A 226 2.51 -13.60 9.88
N ALA A 227 1.87 -12.66 9.20
CA ALA A 227 0.68 -11.99 9.69
C ALA A 227 -0.52 -12.94 9.69
N ALA A 228 -1.33 -12.91 10.75
CA ALA A 228 -2.70 -13.41 10.71
C ALA A 228 -3.65 -12.32 10.20
N PRO A 229 -4.83 -12.68 9.67
CA PRO A 229 -5.83 -11.70 9.27
C PRO A 229 -6.34 -10.89 10.47
N TRP A 230 -6.56 -9.60 10.27
CA TRP A 230 -7.18 -8.74 11.28
C TRP A 230 -8.64 -9.12 11.54
N PRO A 231 -9.45 -9.47 10.54
CA PRO A 231 -10.81 -9.96 10.79
C PRO A 231 -10.75 -11.44 11.21
N PRO A 232 -11.39 -11.84 12.32
CA PRO A 232 -11.24 -13.19 12.89
C PRO A 232 -11.83 -14.31 12.03
N ASN A 233 -12.66 -13.97 11.04
CA ASN A 233 -13.34 -14.91 10.15
C ASN A 233 -12.71 -14.96 8.74
N TRP A 234 -11.57 -14.31 8.54
CA TRP A 234 -10.86 -14.36 7.27
C TRP A 234 -9.85 -15.51 7.27
N VAL A 235 -9.58 -16.02 6.07
CA VAL A 235 -8.48 -16.96 5.83
C VAL A 235 -7.47 -16.21 4.98
N SER A 236 -6.21 -16.18 5.42
CA SER A 236 -5.14 -15.54 4.67
C SER A 236 -5.08 -16.09 3.25
N ARG A 237 -4.92 -15.19 2.29
CA ARG A 237 -4.58 -15.60 0.93
C ARG A 237 -3.18 -16.27 0.93
N PRO A 238 -2.93 -17.23 0.03
CA PRO A 238 -1.60 -17.79 -0.16
C PRO A 238 -0.53 -16.72 -0.39
N VAL A 239 0.67 -16.95 0.16
CA VAL A 239 1.89 -16.17 -0.06
C VAL A 239 2.98 -17.02 -0.68
#